data_AF-A0A6J8B8J7-F1
#
_entry.id   AF-A0A6J8B8J7-F1
#
_cell.length_a   1.000
_cell.length_b   1.000
_cell.length_c   1.000
_cell.angle_alpha   90.00
_cell.angle_beta   90.00
_cell.angle_gamma   90.00
#
_symmetry.space_group_name_H-M   'P 1'
#
loop_
_entity.id
_entity.type
_entity.pdbx_description
1 polymer ?
#
loop_
_entity_poly.entity_id
_entity_poly.type
_entity_poly.pdbx_seq_one_letter_code
_entity_poly.pdbx_strand_id
1 'polypeptide(L)'
;MVGNLTIGTNYVHIGVVTFDSSAYLRVKIGQYNETASNQNAILKIPYTHGGTSTDIALQFVLSQVFVPQAGDRHDAKDVLVVLTDGISGNPENTAKQAYFFKERHIQVISVGIGRNTNKQELTDMASVPDYVFNVIDFSKLVTLQSTIKALACNTDGNINFIMTYSVIVVSFTQNNRHLTYQNMQFVRKQINR
;
A
#
# COMPACT_ATOMS: atom_id res chain seq x y z
N MET A 1 11.32 -3.01 -0.80
CA MET A 1 10.58 -1.97 -0.07
C MET A 1 10.71 -2.22 1.41
N VAL A 2 10.27 -3.38 1.92
CA VAL A 2 10.31 -3.69 3.37
C VAL A 2 11.71 -4.03 3.89
N GLY A 3 12.52 -4.80 3.16
CA GLY A 3 13.86 -5.23 3.63
C GLY A 3 14.90 -4.12 3.79
N ASN A 4 14.62 -2.95 3.21
CA ASN A 4 15.51 -1.79 3.20
C ASN A 4 15.01 -0.65 4.11
N LEU A 5 14.00 -0.90 4.95
CA LEU A 5 13.49 0.04 5.95
C LEU A 5 14.02 -0.35 7.33
N THR A 6 14.44 0.65 8.10
CA THR A 6 14.73 0.47 9.52
C THR A 6 13.40 0.34 10.24
N ILE A 7 13.05 -0.88 10.64
CA ILE A 7 11.82 -1.18 11.37
C ILE A 7 12.14 -1.24 12.86
N GLY A 8 11.27 -0.66 13.68
CA GLY A 8 11.40 -0.68 15.12
C GLY A 8 10.43 0.29 15.78
N THR A 9 10.33 0.20 17.11
CA THR A 9 9.36 0.96 17.92
C THR A 9 9.44 2.48 17.71
N ASN A 10 10.64 2.98 17.45
CA ASN A 10 10.92 4.40 17.16
C ASN A 10 11.38 4.58 15.71
N TYR A 11 10.94 3.74 14.77
CA TYR A 11 11.28 3.86 13.36
C TYR A 11 10.04 3.60 12.52
N VAL A 12 10.14 2.74 11.49
CA VAL A 12 9.03 2.38 10.60
C VAL A 12 8.26 1.17 11.15
N HIS A 13 6.94 1.25 11.05
CA HIS A 13 5.89 0.31 11.38
C HIS A 13 5.12 0.11 10.09
N ILE A 14 4.80 -1.14 9.81
CA ILE A 14 4.18 -1.52 8.56
C ILE A 14 2.82 -2.12 8.88
N GLY A 15 1.80 -1.60 8.22
CA GLY A 15 0.49 -2.24 8.12
C GLY A 15 0.36 -2.86 6.74
N VAL A 16 -0.31 -4.02 6.67
CA VAL A 16 -0.68 -4.62 5.38
C VAL A 16 -2.16 -4.94 5.36
N VAL A 17 -2.84 -4.36 4.40
CA VAL A 17 -4.22 -4.66 4.06
C VAL A 17 -4.24 -5.30 2.69
N THR A 18 -5.05 -6.34 2.57
CA THR A 18 -5.33 -6.97 1.29
C THR A 18 -6.78 -6.81 0.96
N PHE A 19 -7.10 -6.66 -0.32
CA PHE A 19 -8.49 -6.56 -0.73
C PHE A 19 -8.79 -7.29 -2.02
N ASP A 20 -10.06 -7.70 -2.09
CA ASP A 20 -10.76 -8.19 -3.25
C ASP A 20 -12.17 -7.56 -3.28
N SER A 21 -13.24 -8.35 -3.22
CA SER A 21 -14.60 -7.90 -2.92
C SER A 21 -14.75 -7.41 -1.47
N SER A 22 -13.77 -7.66 -0.60
CA SER A 22 -13.72 -7.19 0.79
C SER A 22 -12.29 -6.83 1.19
N ALA A 23 -12.13 -6.09 2.29
CA ALA A 23 -10.84 -5.69 2.82
C ALA A 23 -10.46 -6.51 4.07
N TYR A 24 -9.19 -6.88 4.18
CA TYR A 24 -8.67 -7.72 5.24
C TYR A 24 -7.38 -7.14 5.81
N LEU A 25 -7.37 -6.84 7.11
CA LEU A 25 -6.15 -6.53 7.84
C LEU A 25 -5.31 -7.81 7.99
N ARG A 26 -4.11 -7.82 7.42
CA ARG A 26 -3.19 -8.97 7.50
C ARG A 26 -2.06 -8.76 8.49
N VAL A 27 -1.57 -7.53 8.57
CA VAL A 27 -0.55 -7.10 9.52
C VAL A 27 -1.01 -5.76 10.09
N LYS A 28 -1.19 -5.72 11.40
CA LYS A 28 -1.51 -4.49 12.14
C LYS A 28 -0.27 -3.60 12.20
N ILE A 29 -0.46 -2.28 12.18
CA ILE A 29 0.64 -1.33 12.33
C ILE A 29 1.37 -1.60 13.65
N GLY A 30 2.70 -1.74 13.58
CA GLY A 30 3.54 -1.99 14.74
C GLY A 30 3.39 -3.39 15.35
N GLN A 31 2.71 -4.32 14.66
CA GLN A 31 2.57 -5.71 15.14
C GLN A 31 3.92 -6.42 15.24
N TYR A 32 4.84 -6.12 14.32
CA TYR A 32 6.18 -6.67 14.31
C TYR A 32 7.19 -5.52 14.29
N ASN A 33 8.16 -5.55 15.21
CA ASN A 33 9.17 -4.51 15.36
C ASN A 33 10.53 -4.90 14.76
N GLU A 34 10.59 -6.07 14.12
CA GLU A 34 11.78 -6.55 13.43
C GLU A 34 11.47 -6.71 11.95
N THR A 35 12.44 -6.38 11.12
CA THR A 35 12.34 -6.54 9.67
C THR A 35 12.03 -7.99 9.29
N ALA A 36 12.76 -8.96 9.85
CA ALA A 36 12.54 -10.38 9.56
C ALA A 36 11.13 -10.86 9.94
N SER A 37 10.61 -10.40 11.08
CA SER A 37 9.27 -10.79 11.54
C SER A 37 8.16 -10.18 10.68
N ASN A 38 8.29 -8.91 10.27
CA ASN A 38 7.37 -8.29 9.29
C ASN A 38 7.38 -9.03 7.97
N GLN A 39 8.58 -9.28 7.45
CA GLN A 39 8.79 -10.01 6.22
C GLN A 39 8.07 -11.37 6.29
N ASN A 40 8.35 -12.17 7.32
CA ASN A 40 7.73 -13.47 7.52
C ASN A 40 6.19 -13.42 7.59
N ALA A 41 5.63 -12.41 8.24
CA ALA A 41 4.18 -12.24 8.30
C ALA A 41 3.58 -11.96 6.92
N ILE A 42 4.22 -11.07 6.15
CA ILE A 42 3.78 -10.74 4.80
C ILE A 42 3.95 -11.95 3.85
N LEU A 43 5.03 -12.73 3.98
CA LEU A 43 5.23 -13.95 3.19
C LEU A 43 4.08 -14.96 3.37
N LYS A 44 3.42 -14.98 4.54
CA LYS A 44 2.35 -15.91 4.92
C LYS A 44 0.95 -15.45 4.57
N ILE A 45 0.78 -14.24 4.01
CA ILE A 45 -0.53 -13.72 3.64
C ILE A 45 -1.21 -14.65 2.63
N PRO A 46 -2.44 -15.14 2.92
CA PRO A 46 -3.12 -16.06 2.03
C PRO A 46 -3.69 -15.33 0.83
N TYR A 47 -3.76 -16.06 -0.28
CA TYR A 47 -4.40 -15.62 -1.50
C TYR A 47 -5.91 -15.62 -1.35
N THR A 48 -6.55 -14.56 -1.79
CA THR A 48 -8.01 -14.50 -1.90
C THR A 48 -8.43 -14.23 -3.34
N HIS A 49 -9.67 -14.56 -3.66
CA HIS A 49 -10.24 -14.41 -5.00
C HIS A 49 -11.50 -13.56 -4.86
N GLY A 50 -11.67 -12.58 -5.74
CA GLY A 50 -12.85 -11.72 -5.77
C GLY A 50 -12.69 -10.58 -6.79
N GLY A 51 -13.60 -9.62 -6.71
CA GLY A 51 -13.56 -8.41 -7.52
C GLY A 51 -12.53 -7.40 -7.00
N THR A 52 -12.50 -6.22 -7.58
CA THR A 52 -11.61 -5.12 -7.18
C THR A 52 -12.42 -4.03 -6.48
N SER A 53 -12.65 -4.17 -5.17
CA SER A 53 -13.36 -3.18 -4.37
C SER A 53 -12.39 -2.22 -3.69
N THR A 54 -11.70 -1.40 -4.50
CA THR A 54 -10.72 -0.42 -4.03
C THR A 54 -11.35 0.60 -3.07
N ASP A 55 -12.60 0.99 -3.33
CA ASP A 55 -13.37 1.90 -2.47
C ASP A 55 -13.57 1.33 -1.06
N ILE A 56 -13.92 0.04 -0.95
CA ILE A 56 -14.05 -0.66 0.34
C ILE A 56 -12.70 -0.72 1.05
N ALA A 57 -11.61 -0.99 0.32
CA ALA A 57 -10.28 -1.03 0.89
C ALA A 57 -9.84 0.32 1.47
N LEU A 58 -10.06 1.40 0.72
CA LEU A 58 -9.77 2.76 1.15
C LEU A 58 -10.59 3.14 2.40
N GLN A 59 -11.89 2.85 2.41
CA GLN A 59 -12.75 3.08 3.57
C GLN A 59 -12.27 2.28 4.79
N PHE A 60 -11.91 1.01 4.61
CA PHE A 60 -11.42 0.14 5.68
C PHE A 60 -10.13 0.68 6.28
N VAL A 61 -9.18 1.11 5.45
CA VAL A 61 -7.92 1.68 5.91
C VAL A 61 -8.13 2.95 6.75
N LEU A 62 -9.00 3.86 6.31
CA LEU A 62 -9.33 5.07 7.08
C LEU A 62 -10.00 4.80 8.42
N SER A 63 -10.83 3.75 8.51
CA SER A 63 -11.67 3.51 9.68
C SER A 63 -11.10 2.49 10.65
N GLN A 64 -10.20 1.61 10.20
CA GLN A 64 -9.71 0.48 10.99
C GLN A 64 -8.19 0.37 11.06
N VAL A 65 -7.44 1.14 10.26
CA VAL A 65 -5.97 0.99 10.16
C VAL A 65 -5.26 2.26 10.57
N PHE A 66 -5.58 3.41 9.98
CA PHE A 66 -5.10 4.72 10.42
C PHE A 66 -5.96 5.24 11.58
N VAL A 67 -5.93 4.48 12.68
CA VAL A 67 -6.58 4.81 13.95
C VAL A 67 -5.68 4.41 15.12
N PRO A 68 -5.65 5.16 16.24
CA PRO A 68 -4.74 4.87 17.35
C PRO A 68 -4.87 3.45 17.91
N GLN A 69 -6.10 2.91 17.94
CA GLN A 69 -6.39 1.55 18.41
C GLN A 69 -5.73 0.48 17.52
N ALA A 70 -5.45 0.83 16.26
CA ALA A 70 -4.80 -0.02 15.27
C ALA A 70 -3.27 0.16 15.19
N GLY A 71 -2.69 0.96 16.10
CA GLY A 71 -1.24 1.16 16.20
C GLY A 71 -0.71 2.38 15.44
N ASP A 72 -1.62 3.18 14.88
CA ASP A 72 -1.32 4.49 14.32
C ASP A 72 -0.86 5.49 15.40
N ARG A 73 0.03 6.41 15.02
CA ARG A 73 0.67 7.36 15.94
C ARG A 73 0.58 8.78 15.43
N HIS A 74 0.01 9.66 16.25
CA HIS A 74 -0.14 11.09 15.95
C HIS A 74 1.16 11.85 15.69
N ASP A 75 2.29 11.36 16.18
CA ASP A 75 3.61 11.97 16.03
C ASP A 75 4.38 11.43 14.82
N ALA A 76 3.72 10.68 13.93
CA ALA A 76 4.29 10.13 12.72
C ALA A 76 3.49 10.53 11.47
N LYS A 77 4.16 10.52 10.31
CA LYS A 77 3.50 10.75 9.02
C LYS A 77 2.99 9.44 8.44
N ASP A 78 1.75 9.48 7.96
CA ASP A 78 1.10 8.35 7.31
C ASP A 78 1.25 8.39 5.79
N VAL A 79 1.68 7.26 5.25
CA VAL A 79 1.75 7.01 3.82
C VAL A 79 0.99 5.74 3.48
N LEU A 80 0.12 5.83 2.50
CA LEU A 80 -0.59 4.74 1.87
C LEU A 80 0.02 4.44 0.51
N VAL A 81 0.43 3.19 0.29
CA VAL A 81 0.80 2.69 -1.04
C VAL A 81 -0.29 1.74 -1.51
N VAL A 82 -1.02 2.12 -2.55
CA VAL A 82 -2.06 1.29 -3.18
C VAL A 82 -1.47 0.59 -4.39
N LEU A 83 -1.44 -0.73 -4.37
CA LEU A 83 -1.11 -1.57 -5.53
C LEU A 83 -2.40 -2.17 -6.07
N THR A 84 -2.72 -1.97 -7.34
CA THR A 84 -3.88 -2.60 -8.00
C THR A 84 -3.56 -3.08 -9.40
N ASP A 85 -4.13 -4.23 -9.77
CA ASP A 85 -4.06 -4.82 -11.11
C ASP A 85 -5.42 -4.86 -11.82
N GLY A 86 -6.43 -4.23 -11.21
CA GLY A 86 -7.81 -4.14 -11.68
C GLY A 86 -8.36 -2.72 -11.59
N ILE A 87 -9.49 -2.50 -12.26
CA ILE A 87 -10.32 -1.30 -12.16
C ILE A 87 -11.29 -1.50 -11.00
N SER A 88 -11.47 -0.49 -10.14
CA SER A 88 -12.45 -0.57 -9.06
C SER A 88 -13.86 -0.84 -9.60
N GLY A 89 -14.62 -1.69 -8.89
CA GLY A 89 -16.04 -1.87 -9.13
C GLY A 89 -16.87 -0.59 -8.87
N ASN A 90 -16.30 0.38 -8.15
CA ASN A 90 -16.92 1.67 -7.88
C ASN A 90 -15.87 2.82 -7.91
N PRO A 91 -15.44 3.28 -9.10
CA PRO A 91 -14.40 4.31 -9.23
C PRO A 91 -14.80 5.66 -8.63
N GLU A 92 -16.08 6.05 -8.74
CA GLU A 92 -16.57 7.31 -8.15
C GLU A 92 -16.45 7.30 -6.62
N ASN A 93 -16.85 6.19 -5.97
CA ASN A 93 -16.65 6.06 -4.53
C ASN A 93 -15.17 5.93 -4.18
N THR A 94 -14.35 5.32 -5.05
CA THR A 94 -12.90 5.25 -4.86
C THR A 94 -12.28 6.65 -4.77
N ALA A 95 -12.63 7.54 -5.70
CA ALA A 95 -12.22 8.95 -5.68
C ALA A 95 -12.72 9.68 -4.42
N LYS A 96 -13.98 9.43 -4.02
CA LYS A 96 -14.56 9.98 -2.79
C LYS A 96 -13.80 9.53 -1.54
N GLN A 97 -13.43 8.25 -1.44
CA GLN A 97 -12.66 7.76 -0.30
C GLN A 97 -11.25 8.35 -0.29
N ALA A 98 -10.60 8.43 -1.46
CA ALA A 98 -9.27 9.03 -1.61
C ALA A 98 -9.22 10.50 -1.15
N TYR A 99 -10.30 11.26 -1.35
CA TYR A 99 -10.42 12.63 -0.85
C TYR A 99 -10.21 12.70 0.68
N PHE A 100 -10.75 11.76 1.45
CA PHE A 100 -10.59 11.77 2.91
C PHE A 100 -9.16 11.48 3.39
N PHE A 101 -8.32 10.80 2.58
CA PHE A 101 -6.90 10.67 2.88
C PHE A 101 -6.19 12.02 2.80
N LYS A 102 -6.53 12.83 1.79
CA LYS A 102 -5.98 14.19 1.62
C LYS A 102 -6.38 15.09 2.80
N GLU A 103 -7.65 15.04 3.22
CA GLU A 103 -8.15 15.78 4.39
C GLU A 103 -7.46 15.37 5.70
N ARG A 104 -7.01 14.12 5.82
CA ARG A 104 -6.27 13.62 7.00
C ARG A 104 -4.75 13.77 6.88
N HIS A 105 -4.26 14.47 5.85
CA HIS A 105 -2.83 14.62 5.56
C HIS A 105 -2.10 13.27 5.38
N ILE A 106 -2.81 12.24 4.95
CA ILE A 106 -2.24 10.93 4.61
C ILE A 106 -1.83 10.97 3.14
N GLN A 107 -0.56 10.66 2.87
CA GLN A 107 -0.08 10.64 1.49
C GLN A 107 -0.47 9.33 0.80
N VAL A 108 -0.93 9.40 -0.44
CA VAL A 108 -1.34 8.22 -1.23
C VAL A 108 -0.48 8.13 -2.47
N ILE A 109 0.19 6.99 -2.62
CA ILE A 109 0.93 6.55 -3.81
C ILE A 109 0.12 5.45 -4.48
N SER A 110 -0.25 5.62 -5.74
CA SER A 110 -1.05 4.65 -6.48
C SER A 110 -0.21 3.96 -7.57
N VAL A 111 -0.29 2.64 -7.63
CA VAL A 111 0.48 1.83 -8.58
C VAL A 111 -0.44 0.84 -9.27
N GLY A 112 -0.67 1.05 -10.55
CA GLY A 112 -1.31 0.10 -11.44
C GLY A 112 -0.33 -0.94 -11.96
N ILE A 113 -0.75 -2.21 -12.02
CA ILE A 113 0.02 -3.30 -12.62
C ILE A 113 -0.78 -3.97 -13.74
N GLY A 114 -0.13 -4.16 -14.89
CA GLY A 114 -0.75 -4.76 -16.05
C GLY A 114 -1.48 -3.74 -16.92
N ARG A 115 -2.39 -4.27 -17.74
CA ARG A 115 -3.17 -3.48 -18.72
C ARG A 115 -4.60 -3.23 -18.27
N ASN A 116 -5.06 -3.91 -17.22
CA ASN A 116 -6.43 -3.84 -16.73
C ASN A 116 -6.59 -2.81 -15.61
N THR A 117 -5.95 -1.66 -15.74
CA THR A 117 -5.98 -0.56 -14.77
C THR A 117 -6.54 0.70 -15.39
N ASN A 118 -7.16 1.56 -14.58
CA ASN A 118 -7.69 2.83 -15.03
C ASN A 118 -6.78 3.97 -14.55
N LYS A 119 -6.14 4.69 -15.49
CA LYS A 119 -5.21 5.78 -15.16
C LYS A 119 -5.91 6.92 -14.40
N GLN A 120 -7.16 7.23 -14.74
CA GLN A 120 -7.92 8.27 -14.05
C GLN A 120 -8.17 7.85 -12.59
N GLU A 121 -8.62 6.61 -12.37
CA GLU A 121 -8.83 6.08 -11.01
C GLU A 121 -7.54 6.12 -10.17
N LEU A 122 -6.40 5.72 -10.74
CA LEU A 122 -5.10 5.83 -10.07
C LEU A 122 -4.75 7.29 -9.72
N THR A 123 -5.06 8.22 -10.63
CA THR A 123 -4.81 9.66 -10.44
C THR A 123 -5.72 10.25 -9.37
N ASP A 124 -6.99 9.84 -9.32
CA ASP A 124 -7.96 10.28 -8.32
C ASP A 124 -7.54 9.82 -6.92
N MET A 125 -6.96 8.62 -6.82
CA MET A 125 -6.41 8.10 -5.57
C MET A 125 -5.15 8.82 -5.09
N ALA A 126 -4.20 9.11 -5.98
CA ALA A 126 -2.92 9.66 -5.58
C ALA A 126 -3.04 11.06 -4.95
N SER A 127 -2.16 11.35 -3.99
CA SER A 127 -2.11 12.68 -3.36
C SER A 127 -1.58 13.75 -4.30
N VAL A 128 -0.62 13.40 -5.17
CA VAL A 128 -0.05 14.29 -6.19
C VAL A 128 0.15 13.55 -7.51
N PRO A 129 0.21 14.25 -8.67
CA PRO A 129 0.37 13.61 -9.97
C PRO A 129 1.60 12.71 -10.10
N ASP A 130 2.71 13.07 -9.46
CA ASP A 130 3.97 12.33 -9.49
C ASP A 130 3.92 11.01 -8.69
N TYR A 131 2.85 10.79 -7.92
CA TYR A 131 2.67 9.60 -7.09
C TYR A 131 1.82 8.52 -7.80
N VAL A 132 1.57 8.71 -9.10
CA VAL A 132 0.84 7.78 -9.96
C VAL A 132 1.83 6.97 -10.78
N PHE A 133 1.81 5.66 -10.63
CA PHE A 133 2.64 4.75 -11.39
C PHE A 133 1.77 3.72 -12.10
N ASN A 134 2.17 3.32 -13.31
CA ASN A 134 1.59 2.17 -13.99
C ASN A 134 2.69 1.34 -14.63
N VAL A 135 2.75 0.05 -14.34
CA VAL A 135 3.75 -0.87 -14.87
C VAL A 135 3.12 -2.00 -15.64
N ILE A 136 3.85 -2.53 -16.62
CA ILE A 136 3.34 -3.58 -17.51
C ILE A 136 3.17 -4.92 -16.78
N ASP A 137 4.00 -5.18 -15.77
CA ASP A 137 3.94 -6.39 -14.96
C ASP A 137 4.69 -6.19 -13.63
N PHE A 138 4.57 -7.17 -12.74
CA PHE A 138 5.22 -7.21 -11.43
C PHE A 138 6.74 -7.21 -11.47
N SER A 139 7.37 -7.70 -12.53
CA SER A 139 8.83 -7.70 -12.67
C SER A 139 9.36 -6.26 -12.74
N LYS A 140 8.56 -5.34 -13.29
CA LYS A 140 8.91 -3.92 -13.42
C LYS A 140 8.65 -3.11 -12.17
N LEU A 141 7.84 -3.58 -11.21
CA LEU A 141 7.72 -2.90 -9.93
C LEU A 141 9.06 -2.82 -9.17
N VAL A 142 10.00 -3.74 -9.44
CA VAL A 142 11.35 -3.70 -8.84
C VAL A 142 12.08 -2.41 -9.23
N THR A 143 11.82 -1.86 -10.42
CA THR A 143 12.43 -0.59 -10.85
C THR A 143 11.80 0.62 -10.16
N LEU A 144 10.59 0.48 -9.60
CA LEU A 144 9.92 1.52 -8.83
C LEU A 144 10.21 1.43 -7.33
N GLN A 145 10.88 0.37 -6.87
CA GLN A 145 11.18 0.14 -5.46
C GLN A 145 11.86 1.34 -4.80
N SER A 146 12.94 1.83 -5.41
CA SER A 146 13.72 2.96 -4.89
C SER A 146 12.92 4.25 -4.93
N THR A 147 12.15 4.46 -5.99
CA THR A 147 11.31 5.65 -6.16
C THR A 147 10.20 5.69 -5.12
N ILE A 148 9.41 4.62 -4.99
CA ILE A 148 8.31 4.56 -4.01
C ILE A 148 8.86 4.63 -2.59
N LYS A 149 10.00 4.00 -2.30
CA LYS A 149 10.68 4.16 -1.00
C LYS A 149 11.04 5.63 -0.76
N ALA A 150 11.69 6.27 -1.73
CA ALA A 150 12.09 7.66 -1.61
C ALA A 150 10.88 8.59 -1.40
N LEU A 151 9.79 8.39 -2.15
CA LEU A 151 8.56 9.16 -2.00
C LEU A 151 7.90 8.91 -0.64
N ALA A 152 7.82 7.65 -0.22
CA ALA A 152 7.26 7.28 1.07
C ALA A 152 8.12 7.71 2.27
N CYS A 153 9.40 8.04 2.07
CA CYS A 153 10.29 8.56 3.13
C CYS A 153 10.47 10.09 3.06
N ASN A 154 10.46 10.69 1.87
CA ASN A 154 10.67 12.13 1.64
C ASN A 154 9.35 12.87 1.50
N THR A 155 8.52 12.72 2.51
CA THR A 155 7.29 13.47 2.65
C THR A 155 7.65 14.88 3.13
N ASP A 156 7.73 15.83 2.19
CA ASP A 156 8.07 17.26 2.32
C ASP A 156 9.56 17.55 2.60
N GLY A 157 10.13 18.52 1.88
CA GLY A 157 11.54 18.92 1.88
C GLY A 157 12.12 19.48 3.20
N ASN A 158 11.61 19.05 4.35
CA ASN A 158 12.17 19.29 5.68
C ASN A 158 12.92 18.04 6.16
N ILE A 159 14.25 18.12 6.10
CA ILE A 159 15.23 17.09 6.47
C ILE A 159 15.32 16.75 7.98
N ASN A 160 14.32 17.08 8.78
CA ASN A 160 14.35 16.91 10.25
C ASN A 160 13.19 16.09 10.84
N PHE A 161 12.41 15.36 10.03
CA PHE A 161 11.40 14.44 10.54
C PHE A 161 11.83 12.98 10.30
N ILE A 162 12.54 12.40 11.27
CA ILE A 162 12.61 10.94 11.38
C ILE A 162 11.27 10.53 11.97
N MET A 163 10.36 9.98 11.17
CA MET A 163 9.34 8.96 11.51
C MET A 163 8.29 8.91 10.38
N THR A 164 8.47 8.02 9.40
CA THR A 164 7.50 7.86 8.31
C THR A 164 7.00 6.43 8.25
N TYR A 165 5.68 6.24 8.26
CA TYR A 165 5.04 4.94 8.17
C TYR A 165 4.43 4.71 6.80
N SER A 166 4.63 3.50 6.27
CA SER A 166 4.06 3.06 4.99
C SER A 166 3.12 1.89 5.24
N VAL A 167 1.82 2.13 5.08
CA VAL A 167 0.82 1.06 4.95
C VAL A 167 0.78 0.65 3.48
N ILE A 168 1.05 -0.63 3.22
CA ILE A 168 0.96 -1.18 1.87
C ILE A 168 -0.41 -1.86 1.73
N VAL A 169 -1.27 -1.27 0.90
CA VAL A 169 -2.53 -1.89 0.49
C VAL A 169 -2.28 -2.60 -0.83
N VAL A 170 -2.40 -3.92 -0.81
CA VAL A 170 -2.20 -4.74 -2.01
C VAL A 170 -3.54 -5.30 -2.43
N SER A 171 -4.02 -4.88 -3.61
CA SER A 171 -5.09 -5.55 -4.32
C SER A 171 -4.59 -6.94 -4.72
N PHE A 172 -5.34 -7.97 -4.38
CA PHE A 172 -5.13 -9.32 -4.91
C PHE A 172 -6.31 -9.68 -5.79
N THR A 173 -6.36 -9.08 -6.98
CA THR A 173 -7.48 -9.30 -7.88
C THR A 173 -6.98 -9.77 -9.21
N GLN A 174 -7.02 -11.07 -9.47
CA GLN A 174 -7.37 -11.49 -10.82
C GLN A 174 -7.82 -12.94 -10.88
N ASN A 175 -8.75 -13.20 -11.79
CA ASN A 175 -9.15 -14.50 -12.35
C ASN A 175 -7.97 -15.36 -12.86
N ASN A 176 -6.72 -14.93 -12.68
CA ASN A 176 -5.54 -15.49 -13.28
C ASN A 176 -4.46 -15.71 -12.21
N ARG A 177 -4.37 -16.95 -11.70
CA ARG A 177 -3.47 -17.37 -10.60
C ARG A 177 -2.03 -16.86 -10.80
N HIS A 178 -1.58 -16.74 -12.05
CA HIS A 178 -0.23 -16.30 -12.41
C HIS A 178 0.09 -14.86 -11.96
N LEU A 179 -0.84 -13.92 -12.09
CA LEU A 179 -0.62 -12.52 -11.68
C LEU A 179 -0.66 -12.40 -10.16
N THR A 180 -1.52 -13.17 -9.49
CA THR A 180 -1.58 -13.27 -8.02
C THR A 180 -0.28 -13.84 -7.43
N TYR A 181 0.28 -14.89 -8.04
CA TYR A 181 1.59 -15.42 -7.68
C TYR A 181 2.69 -14.38 -7.90
N GLN A 182 2.65 -13.62 -8.98
CA GLN A 182 3.64 -12.57 -9.22
C GLN A 182 3.52 -11.38 -8.25
N ASN A 183 2.30 -11.00 -7.87
CA ASN A 183 1.96 -10.05 -6.82
C ASN A 183 2.67 -10.41 -5.51
N MET A 184 2.46 -11.64 -5.04
CA MET A 184 3.14 -12.14 -3.85
C MET A 184 4.63 -12.27 -4.09
N GLN A 185 5.10 -12.93 -5.16
CA GLN A 185 6.54 -13.06 -5.42
C GLN A 185 7.26 -11.71 -5.52
N PHE A 186 6.59 -10.66 -5.99
CA PHE A 186 7.07 -9.30 -5.93
C PHE A 186 7.16 -8.82 -4.49
N VAL A 187 6.06 -8.83 -3.72
CA VAL A 187 6.08 -8.44 -2.30
C VAL A 187 7.15 -9.23 -1.54
N ARG A 188 7.26 -10.54 -1.78
CA ARG A 188 8.29 -11.45 -1.23
C ARG A 188 9.72 -11.09 -1.69
N LYS A 189 9.93 -10.72 -2.96
CA LYS A 189 11.24 -10.24 -3.48
C LYS A 189 11.61 -8.86 -2.92
N GLN A 190 10.62 -8.01 -2.67
CA GLN A 190 10.78 -6.69 -2.06
C GLN A 190 11.05 -6.74 -0.56
N ILE A 191 10.70 -7.88 0.04
CA ILE A 191 10.96 -8.28 1.40
C ILE A 191 12.39 -8.83 1.48
N ASN A 192 12.75 -9.83 0.70
CA ASN A 192 14.06 -10.53 0.81
C ASN A 192 15.29 -9.78 0.27
N ARG A 193 15.17 -8.47 -0.05
CA ARG A 193 16.26 -7.60 -0.50
C ARG A 193 16.23 -6.29 0.26
#